data_AF-A0A0C3NEN6-F1
#
_entry.id   AF-A0A0C3NEN6-F1
#
_cell.length_a   1.000
_cell.length_b   1.000
_cell.length_c   1.000
_cell.angle_alpha   90.00
_cell.angle_beta   90.00
_cell.angle_gamma   90.00
#
_symmetry.space_group_name_H-M   'P 1'
#
loop_
_entity.id
_entity.type
_entity.pdbx_description
1 polymer ?
#
loop_
_entity_poly.entity_id
_entity_poly.type
_entity_poly.pdbx_seq_one_letter_code
_entity_poly.pdbx_strand_id
1 'polypeptide(L)'
;MCELESISQTLGAGLLKYIGITFKDARIEHESSRTGPASGIEYDRHLNIPSMVEEVKALQEKLIATEDEDEQRALAEDVTGKILWLCWSGICAEVDELLSQVVNYLQREEDLRGLQELALAMSSLTDQDDDPAHLQRIMFDAGAGTSKHQLLLDARAAEQAKWSGTTIPRGTTNTNAQGPSTSS
;
A
#
# COMPACT_ATOMS: atom_id res chain seq x y z
N MET A 1 2.28 22.52 -6.72
CA MET A 1 0.98 21.86 -6.99
C MET A 1 0.17 21.86 -5.72
N CYS A 2 -1.16 21.99 -5.82
CA CYS A 2 -2.03 21.80 -4.65
C CYS A 2 -2.15 20.30 -4.36
N GLU A 3 -2.25 19.90 -3.09
CA GLU A 3 -2.37 18.49 -2.68
C GLU A 3 -3.54 17.77 -3.38
N LEU A 4 -4.63 18.49 -3.62
CA LEU A 4 -5.80 17.98 -4.36
C LEU A 4 -5.47 17.57 -5.81
N GLU A 5 -4.56 18.30 -6.46
CA GLU A 5 -4.11 18.02 -7.83
C GLU A 5 -3.34 16.70 -7.88
N SER A 6 -2.42 16.49 -6.92
CA SER A 6 -1.64 15.25 -6.79
C SER A 6 -2.49 14.04 -6.43
N ILE A 7 -3.52 14.21 -5.59
CA ILE A 7 -4.50 13.15 -5.30
C ILE A 7 -5.30 12.78 -6.55
N SER A 8 -5.80 13.79 -7.27
CA SER A 8 -6.57 13.57 -8.51
C SER A 8 -5.73 12.88 -9.58
N GLN A 9 -4.46 13.26 -9.73
CA GLN A 9 -3.52 12.62 -10.66
C GLN A 9 -3.23 11.16 -10.26
N THR A 10 -2.97 10.91 -8.97
CA THR A 10 -2.73 9.56 -8.44
C THR A 10 -3.87 8.61 -8.75
N LEU A 11 -5.09 9.01 -8.38
CA LEU A 11 -6.29 8.21 -8.60
C LEU A 11 -6.64 8.09 -10.08
N GLY A 12 -6.54 9.19 -10.84
CA GLY A 12 -6.86 9.21 -12.26
C GLY A 12 -5.95 8.33 -13.11
N ALA A 13 -4.62 8.43 -12.91
CA ALA A 13 -3.64 7.62 -13.65
C ALA A 13 -3.80 6.12 -13.33
N GLY A 14 -3.99 5.78 -12.05
CA GLY A 14 -4.32 4.42 -11.65
C GLY A 14 -5.56 3.92 -12.38
N LEU A 15 -6.63 4.73 -12.41
CA LEU A 15 -7.94 4.32 -12.90
C LEU A 15 -7.92 4.05 -14.40
N LEU A 16 -7.28 4.94 -15.16
CA LEU A 16 -7.10 4.76 -16.60
C LEU A 16 -6.37 3.46 -16.92
N LYS A 17 -5.31 3.14 -16.16
CA LYS A 17 -4.56 1.89 -16.29
C LYS A 17 -5.43 0.68 -15.98
N TYR A 18 -6.20 0.73 -14.89
CA TYR A 18 -7.11 -0.35 -14.48
C TYR A 18 -8.18 -0.63 -15.55
N ILE A 19 -8.83 0.42 -16.06
CA ILE A 19 -9.84 0.29 -17.12
C ILE A 19 -9.21 -0.28 -18.40
N GLY A 20 -8.04 0.20 -18.80
CA GLY A 20 -7.32 -0.29 -19.97
C GLY A 20 -6.98 -1.78 -19.89
N ILE A 21 -6.52 -2.25 -18.73
CA ILE A 21 -6.26 -3.67 -18.46
C ILE A 21 -7.56 -4.48 -18.58
N THR A 22 -8.63 -4.04 -17.92
CA THR A 22 -9.92 -4.74 -17.89
C THR A 22 -10.49 -4.97 -19.30
N PHE A 23 -10.47 -3.94 -20.15
CA PHE A 23 -10.92 -4.08 -21.55
C PHE A 23 -10.02 -5.02 -22.37
N LYS A 24 -8.71 -4.97 -22.14
CA LYS A 24 -7.75 -5.86 -22.81
C LYS A 24 -8.00 -7.31 -22.44
N ASP A 25 -8.26 -7.59 -21.17
CA ASP A 25 -8.53 -8.95 -20.68
C ASP A 25 -9.86 -9.48 -21.22
N ALA A 26 -10.92 -8.68 -21.18
CA ALA A 26 -12.23 -9.05 -21.75
C ALA A 26 -12.15 -9.40 -23.25
N ARG A 27 -11.30 -8.70 -24.01
CA ARG A 27 -11.04 -9.05 -25.42
C ARG A 27 -10.29 -10.37 -25.55
N ILE A 28 -9.24 -10.59 -24.76
CA ILE A 28 -8.45 -11.82 -24.79
C ILE A 28 -9.33 -13.03 -24.43
N GLU A 29 -10.22 -12.90 -23.44
CA GLU A 29 -11.20 -13.93 -23.08
C GLU A 29 -12.21 -14.21 -24.19
N HIS A 30 -12.60 -13.20 -24.98
CA HIS A 30 -13.44 -13.40 -26.15
C HIS A 30 -12.70 -14.12 -27.30
N GLU A 31 -11.41 -13.82 -27.50
CA GLU A 31 -10.57 -14.45 -28.53
C GLU A 31 -10.08 -15.86 -28.13
N SER A 32 -10.03 -16.16 -26.83
CA SER A 32 -9.47 -17.38 -26.27
C SER A 32 -10.51 -18.07 -25.39
N SER A 33 -11.04 -19.22 -25.79
CA SER A 33 -11.96 -20.05 -24.98
C SER A 33 -11.27 -20.69 -23.76
N ARG A 34 -10.53 -19.92 -22.95
CA ARG A 34 -9.70 -20.42 -21.86
C ARG A 34 -9.88 -19.55 -20.63
N THR A 35 -10.68 -20.09 -19.71
CA THR A 35 -10.94 -19.60 -18.37
C THR A 35 -9.64 -19.44 -17.59
N GLY A 36 -9.37 -18.22 -17.17
CA GLY A 36 -8.31 -17.88 -16.22
C GLY A 36 -8.27 -16.37 -16.03
N PRO A 37 -8.70 -15.84 -14.87
CA PRO A 37 -8.67 -14.40 -14.64
C PRO A 37 -7.20 -13.96 -14.58
N ALA A 38 -6.78 -13.13 -15.54
CA ALA A 38 -5.41 -12.67 -15.67
C ALA A 38 -5.24 -11.31 -15.00
N SER A 39 -4.44 -11.30 -13.92
CA SER A 39 -3.69 -10.18 -13.34
C SER A 39 -4.21 -8.74 -13.58
N GLY A 40 -5.33 -8.41 -12.94
CA GLY A 40 -5.64 -7.02 -12.56
C GLY A 40 -4.88 -6.64 -11.29
N ILE A 41 -4.65 -5.34 -11.07
CA ILE A 41 -4.29 -4.84 -9.75
C ILE A 41 -5.39 -5.32 -8.80
N GLU A 42 -5.07 -6.30 -7.95
CA GLU A 42 -6.05 -6.96 -7.08
C GLU A 42 -6.46 -5.96 -6.01
N TYR A 43 -7.68 -5.47 -6.11
CA TYR A 43 -8.33 -4.72 -5.05
C TYR A 43 -9.45 -5.59 -4.49
N ASP A 44 -9.67 -5.52 -3.19
CA ASP A 44 -10.67 -6.35 -2.54
C ASP A 44 -12.07 -5.81 -2.82
N ARG A 45 -12.81 -6.48 -3.72
CA ARG A 45 -14.21 -6.14 -4.04
C ARG A 45 -15.13 -6.27 -2.81
N HIS A 46 -14.68 -6.94 -1.76
CA HIS A 46 -15.37 -7.12 -0.48
C HIS A 46 -14.75 -6.32 0.67
N LEU A 47 -14.21 -5.13 0.38
CA LEU A 47 -13.74 -4.23 1.43
C LEU A 47 -14.77 -4.04 2.54
N ASN A 48 -14.37 -4.43 3.74
CA ASN A 48 -15.13 -4.15 4.95
C ASN A 48 -14.93 -2.67 5.31
N ILE A 49 -15.63 -1.79 4.60
CA ILE A 49 -15.58 -0.33 4.79
C ILE A 49 -15.75 0.05 6.27
N PRO A 50 -16.74 -0.49 7.02
CA PRO A 50 -16.85 -0.19 8.46
C PRO A 50 -15.58 -0.51 9.24
N SER A 51 -14.99 -1.69 9.03
CA SER A 51 -13.78 -2.10 9.73
C SER A 51 -12.59 -1.18 9.42
N MET A 52 -12.42 -0.80 8.16
CA MET A 52 -11.33 0.09 7.76
C MET A 52 -11.50 1.51 8.26
N VAL A 53 -12.74 2.02 8.30
CA VAL A 53 -13.03 3.34 8.89
C VAL A 53 -12.68 3.36 10.38
N GLU A 54 -12.99 2.29 11.12
CA GLU A 54 -12.59 2.19 12.53
C GLU A 54 -11.07 2.09 12.68
N GLU A 55 -10.38 1.38 11.79
CA GLU A 55 -8.91 1.32 11.80
C GLU A 55 -8.29 2.70 11.52
N VAL A 56 -8.81 3.45 10.54
CA VAL A 56 -8.36 4.82 10.25
C VAL A 56 -8.58 5.75 11.44
N LYS A 57 -9.72 5.67 12.11
CA LYS A 57 -9.98 6.43 13.34
C LYS A 57 -8.97 6.09 14.44
N ALA A 58 -8.71 4.81 14.67
CA ALA A 58 -7.74 4.36 15.67
C ALA A 58 -6.31 4.85 15.36
N LEU A 59 -5.91 4.84 14.08
CA LEU A 59 -4.62 5.40 13.65
C LEU A 59 -4.56 6.91 13.82
N GLN A 60 -5.66 7.61 13.57
CA GLN A 60 -5.76 9.06 13.77
C GLN A 60 -5.68 9.44 15.26
N GLU A 61 -6.32 8.68 16.14
CA GLU A 61 -6.19 8.86 17.59
C GLU A 61 -4.75 8.66 18.05
N LYS A 62 -4.06 7.62 17.54
CA LYS A 62 -2.64 7.39 17.80
C LYS A 62 -1.77 8.55 17.31
N LEU A 63 -2.00 9.02 16.07
CA LEU A 63 -1.28 10.13 15.48
C LEU A 63 -1.36 11.40 16.34
N ILE A 64 -2.54 11.70 16.91
CA ILE A 64 -2.74 12.86 17.79
C ILE A 64 -2.02 12.69 19.14
N ALA A 65 -1.88 11.46 19.63
CA ALA A 65 -1.27 11.15 20.92
C ALA A 65 0.27 11.01 20.86
N THR A 66 0.84 10.73 19.69
CA THR A 66 2.28 10.54 19.50
C THR A 66 3.02 11.87 19.47
N GLU A 67 4.14 11.97 20.21
CA GLU A 67 5.03 13.14 20.20
C GLU A 67 6.29 12.96 19.33
N ASP A 68 6.67 11.71 19.03
CA ASP A 68 7.83 11.38 18.20
C ASP A 68 7.56 11.74 16.73
N GLU A 69 8.34 12.66 16.17
CA GLU A 69 8.13 13.20 14.81
C GLU A 69 8.24 12.12 13.72
N ASP A 70 9.13 11.14 13.89
CA ASP A 70 9.30 10.05 12.92
C ASP A 70 8.10 9.10 12.94
N GLU A 71 7.59 8.78 14.13
CA GLU A 71 6.36 8.01 14.32
C GLU A 71 5.14 8.77 13.82
N GLN A 72 5.04 10.08 14.08
CA GLN A 72 3.97 10.93 13.54
C GLN A 72 3.95 10.91 12.01
N ARG A 73 5.12 11.06 11.37
CA ARG A 73 5.21 11.00 9.90
C ARG A 73 4.81 9.62 9.38
N ALA A 74 5.25 8.55 10.03
CA ALA A 74 4.88 7.19 9.63
C ALA A 74 3.37 6.92 9.79
N LEU A 75 2.76 7.38 10.89
CA LEU A 75 1.31 7.30 11.12
C LEU A 75 0.52 8.14 10.12
N ALA A 76 0.99 9.34 9.79
CA ALA A 76 0.34 10.19 8.79
C ALA A 76 0.34 9.53 7.41
N GLU A 77 1.45 8.90 7.02
CA GLU A 77 1.53 8.11 5.79
C GLU A 77 0.60 6.90 5.80
N ASP A 78 0.51 6.16 6.92
CA ASP A 78 -0.39 5.01 7.05
C ASP A 78 -1.87 5.42 6.96
N VAL A 79 -2.26 6.51 7.63
CA VAL A 79 -3.63 7.07 7.55
C VAL A 79 -3.94 7.50 6.12
N THR A 80 -3.02 8.24 5.48
CA THR A 80 -3.18 8.73 4.11
C THR A 80 -3.30 7.57 3.12
N GLY A 81 -2.43 6.57 3.23
CA GLY A 81 -2.45 5.38 2.39
C GLY A 81 -3.78 4.62 2.49
N LYS A 82 -4.29 4.41 3.71
CA LYS A 82 -5.59 3.73 3.92
C LYS A 82 -6.77 4.52 3.35
N ILE A 83 -6.79 5.84 3.49
CA ILE A 83 -7.83 6.68 2.91
C ILE A 83 -7.78 6.61 1.37
N LEU A 84 -6.59 6.74 0.78
CA LEU A 84 -6.41 6.63 -0.66
C LEU A 84 -6.84 5.26 -1.18
N TRP A 85 -6.46 4.17 -0.49
CA TRP A 85 -6.85 2.82 -0.87
C TRP A 85 -8.37 2.60 -0.80
N LEU A 86 -9.04 3.13 0.23
CA LEU A 86 -10.51 3.10 0.33
C LEU A 86 -11.17 3.84 -0.84
N CYS A 87 -10.72 5.05 -1.15
CA CYS A 87 -11.23 5.82 -2.29
C CYS A 87 -11.00 5.09 -3.62
N TRP A 88 -9.76 4.62 -3.84
CA TRP A 88 -9.37 3.84 -5.02
C TRP A 88 -10.29 2.64 -5.22
N SER A 89 -10.50 1.86 -4.18
CA SER A 89 -11.29 0.65 -4.26
C SER A 89 -12.79 0.90 -4.43
N GLY A 90 -13.32 1.98 -3.83
CA GLY A 90 -14.69 2.42 -4.08
C GLY A 90 -14.91 2.80 -5.54
N ILE A 91 -13.99 3.59 -6.12
CA ILE A 91 -14.01 3.97 -7.53
C ILE A 91 -13.90 2.72 -8.42
N CYS A 92 -12.99 1.80 -8.13
CA CYS A 92 -12.85 0.56 -8.90
C CYS A 92 -14.11 -0.31 -8.86
N ALA A 93 -14.80 -0.40 -7.72
CA ALA A 93 -16.05 -1.16 -7.62
C ALA A 93 -17.16 -0.56 -8.50
N GLU A 94 -17.33 0.76 -8.50
CA GLU A 94 -18.29 1.44 -9.38
C GLU A 94 -17.94 1.25 -10.86
N VAL A 95 -16.64 1.37 -11.17
CA VAL A 95 -16.12 1.19 -12.53
C VAL A 95 -16.32 -0.25 -13.00
N ASP A 96 -16.13 -1.25 -12.15
CA ASP A 96 -16.37 -2.65 -12.50
C ASP A 96 -17.84 -2.94 -12.81
N GLU A 97 -18.77 -2.35 -12.06
CA GLU A 97 -20.20 -2.47 -12.35
C GLU A 97 -20.53 -1.87 -13.72
N LEU A 98 -20.02 -0.67 -14.00
CA LEU A 98 -20.22 0.01 -15.29
C LEU A 98 -19.53 -0.72 -16.45
N LEU A 99 -18.29 -1.15 -16.26
CA LEU A 99 -17.53 -1.91 -17.26
C LEU A 99 -18.23 -3.23 -17.58
N SER A 100 -18.76 -3.92 -16.58
CA SER A 100 -19.54 -5.13 -16.80
C SER A 100 -20.76 -4.85 -17.68
N GLN A 101 -21.47 -3.74 -17.47
CA GLN A 101 -22.60 -3.36 -18.32
C GLN A 101 -22.15 -3.04 -19.76
N VAL A 102 -21.05 -2.29 -19.92
CA VAL A 102 -20.51 -1.92 -21.24
C VAL A 102 -20.01 -3.14 -22.01
N VAL A 103 -19.27 -4.04 -21.36
CA VAL A 103 -18.78 -5.29 -21.98
C VAL A 103 -19.96 -6.17 -22.40
N ASN A 104 -20.97 -6.35 -21.54
CA ASN A 104 -22.17 -7.12 -21.91
C ASN A 104 -22.91 -6.51 -23.11
N TYR A 105 -22.99 -5.18 -23.19
CA TYR A 105 -23.59 -4.49 -24.32
C TYR A 105 -22.80 -4.73 -25.61
N LEU A 106 -21.48 -4.53 -25.58
CA LEU A 106 -20.60 -4.69 -26.75
C LEU A 106 -20.54 -6.14 -27.24
N GLN A 107 -20.58 -7.12 -26.33
CA GLN A 107 -20.68 -8.53 -26.68
C GLN A 107 -21.99 -8.86 -27.39
N ARG A 108 -23.11 -8.28 -26.95
CA ARG A 108 -24.41 -8.48 -27.59
C ARG A 108 -24.46 -7.87 -29.00
N GLU A 109 -23.76 -6.76 -29.21
CA GLU A 109 -23.69 -6.06 -30.50
C GLU A 109 -22.58 -6.61 -31.42
N GLU A 110 -21.81 -7.61 -30.98
CA GLU A 110 -20.64 -8.18 -31.67
C GLU A 110 -19.55 -7.13 -32.04
N ASP A 111 -19.50 -5.99 -31.35
CA ASP A 111 -18.57 -4.89 -31.64
C ASP A 111 -17.22 -5.08 -30.94
N LEU A 112 -16.46 -6.08 -31.40
CA LEU A 112 -15.11 -6.37 -30.92
C LEU A 112 -14.10 -5.28 -31.30
N ARG A 113 -14.41 -4.46 -32.32
CA ARG A 113 -13.55 -3.36 -32.76
C ARG A 113 -13.63 -2.18 -31.80
N GLY A 114 -14.82 -1.85 -31.30
CA GLY A 114 -15.01 -0.84 -30.26
C GLY A 114 -14.25 -1.15 -28.97
N LEU A 115 -14.22 -2.42 -28.54
CA LEU A 115 -13.42 -2.86 -27.37
C LEU A 115 -11.92 -2.61 -27.58
N GLN A 116 -11.39 -2.91 -28.78
CA GLN A 116 -9.98 -2.71 -29.10
C GLN A 116 -9.60 -1.22 -29.15
N GLU A 117 -10.44 -0.40 -29.76
CA GLU A 117 -10.21 1.05 -29.86
C GLU A 117 -10.23 1.72 -28.47
N LEU A 118 -11.16 1.32 -27.60
CA LEU A 118 -11.20 1.79 -26.21
C LEU A 118 -9.95 1.39 -25.42
N ALA A 119 -9.51 0.13 -25.50
CA ALA A 119 -8.31 -0.33 -24.79
C ALA A 119 -7.05 0.44 -25.23
N LEU A 120 -6.92 0.72 -26.54
CA LEU A 120 -5.81 1.49 -27.09
C LEU A 120 -5.86 2.96 -26.67
N ALA A 121 -7.04 3.60 -26.72
CA ALA A 121 -7.22 4.98 -26.30
C ALA A 121 -6.86 5.18 -24.81
N MET A 122 -7.33 4.29 -23.94
CA MET A 122 -7.02 4.35 -22.50
C MET A 122 -5.53 4.15 -22.22
N SER A 123 -4.87 3.23 -22.94
CA SER A 123 -3.44 3.00 -22.79
C SER A 123 -2.59 4.21 -23.23
N SER A 124 -3.06 4.98 -24.21
CA SER A 124 -2.37 6.20 -24.66
C SER A 124 -2.48 7.37 -23.69
N LEU A 125 -3.47 7.35 -22.79
CA LEU A 125 -3.69 8.38 -21.77
C LEU A 125 -2.83 8.16 -20.52
N THR A 126 -2.24 6.97 -20.35
CA THR A 126 -1.39 6.64 -19.20
C THR A 126 0.10 7.00 -19.37
N ASP A 127 0.50 7.52 -20.53
CA ASP A 127 1.90 7.88 -20.85
C ASP A 127 2.32 9.26 -20.31
N GLN A 128 1.46 9.94 -19.53
CA GLN A 128 1.80 11.21 -18.87
C GLN A 128 2.42 10.95 -17.50
N ASP A 129 3.75 10.88 -17.50
CA ASP A 129 4.64 10.78 -16.34
C ASP A 129 4.76 12.13 -15.61
N ASP A 130 3.72 12.51 -14.87
CA ASP A 130 3.76 13.62 -13.91
C ASP A 130 3.64 13.05 -12.48
N ASP A 131 4.80 12.77 -11.90
CA ASP A 131 5.10 12.05 -10.66
C ASP A 131 4.19 12.34 -9.44
N PRO A 132 3.38 11.34 -9.01
CA PRO A 132 2.90 11.21 -7.64
C PRO A 132 3.34 9.87 -7.02
N ALA A 133 4.56 9.39 -7.32
CA ALA A 133 5.06 8.07 -6.93
C ALA A 133 4.97 7.82 -5.42
N HIS A 134 5.06 8.87 -4.60
CA HIS A 134 4.90 8.74 -3.15
C HIS A 134 3.46 8.37 -2.75
N LEU A 135 2.46 9.09 -3.25
CA LEU A 135 1.05 8.83 -2.92
C LEU A 135 0.59 7.48 -3.47
N GLN A 136 1.01 7.12 -4.68
CA GLN A 136 0.77 5.79 -5.24
C GLN A 136 1.40 4.71 -4.37
N ARG A 137 2.64 4.89 -3.94
CA ARG A 137 3.35 3.92 -3.11
C ARG A 137 2.63 3.69 -1.78
N ILE A 138 2.30 4.75 -1.03
CA ILE A 138 1.63 4.58 0.27
C ILE A 138 0.22 4.01 0.12
N MET A 139 -0.47 4.30 -0.99
CA MET A 139 -1.76 3.70 -1.32
C MET A 139 -1.62 2.18 -1.55
N PHE A 140 -0.64 1.75 -2.35
CA PHE A 140 -0.41 0.32 -2.61
C PHE A 140 0.12 -0.42 -1.38
N ASP A 141 1.01 0.21 -0.60
CA ASP A 141 1.50 -0.36 0.67
C ASP A 141 0.31 -0.61 1.62
N ALA A 142 -0.63 0.34 1.72
CA ALA A 142 -1.85 0.17 2.51
C ALA A 142 -2.75 -0.97 2.00
N GLY A 143 -2.90 -1.10 0.67
CA GLY A 143 -3.62 -2.21 0.05
C GLY A 143 -2.97 -3.58 0.33
N ALA A 144 -1.65 -3.62 0.43
CA ALA A 144 -0.89 -4.80 0.82
C ALA A 144 -0.85 -5.05 2.34
N GLY A 145 -1.51 -4.20 3.15
CA GLY A 145 -1.48 -4.28 4.61
C GLY A 145 -0.13 -3.91 5.23
N THR A 146 0.74 -3.23 4.49
CA THR A 146 2.04 -2.76 4.96
C THR A 146 1.88 -1.44 5.72
N SER A 147 2.28 -1.41 6.98
CA SER A 147 2.29 -0.21 7.83
C SER A 147 3.71 0.29 8.02
N LYS A 148 3.97 1.52 7.60
CA LYS A 148 5.26 2.18 7.81
C LYS A 148 5.54 2.40 9.28
N HIS A 149 4.50 2.71 10.07
CA HIS A 149 4.64 2.86 11.52
C HIS A 149 5.05 1.54 12.18
N GLN A 150 4.43 0.41 11.81
CA GLN A 150 4.82 -0.90 12.34
C GLN A 150 6.26 -1.26 11.94
N LEU A 151 6.65 -1.04 10.68
CA LEU A 151 8.01 -1.27 10.21
C LEU A 151 9.04 -0.42 10.98
N LEU A 152 8.71 0.83 11.30
CA LEU A 152 9.55 1.70 12.11
C LEU A 152 9.74 1.15 13.54
N LEU A 153 8.64 0.74 14.18
CA LEU A 153 8.69 0.14 15.53
C LEU A 153 9.50 -1.15 15.56
N ASP A 154 9.30 -2.02 14.57
CA ASP A 154 10.03 -3.30 14.45
C ASP A 154 11.53 -3.06 14.23
N ALA A 155 11.90 -2.05 13.43
CA ALA A 155 13.29 -1.67 13.21
C ALA A 155 13.93 -1.15 14.52
N ARG A 156 13.25 -0.26 15.25
CA ARG A 156 13.72 0.25 16.55
C ARG A 156 13.91 -0.89 17.56
N ALA A 157 12.96 -1.82 17.64
CA ALA A 157 13.06 -2.98 18.51
C ALA A 157 14.25 -3.89 18.13
N ALA A 158 14.46 -4.14 16.83
CA ALA A 158 15.57 -4.93 16.35
C ALA A 158 16.93 -4.27 16.64
N GLU A 159 17.02 -2.94 16.57
CA GLU A 159 18.22 -2.22 16.97
C GLU A 159 18.48 -2.35 18.47
N GLN A 160 17.49 -2.07 19.33
CA GLN A 160 17.66 -2.21 20.77
C GLN A 160 18.11 -3.62 21.20
N ALA A 161 17.61 -4.66 20.53
CA ALA A 161 18.02 -6.04 20.77
C ALA A 161 19.50 -6.28 20.43
N LYS A 162 20.03 -5.67 19.34
CA LYS A 162 21.45 -5.77 18.97
C LYS A 162 22.38 -5.19 20.03
N TRP A 163 22.01 -4.05 20.61
CA TRP A 163 22.84 -3.38 21.62
C TRP A 163 22.69 -3.99 23.02
N SER A 164 21.54 -4.57 23.33
CA SER A 164 21.27 -5.23 24.62
C SER A 164 21.96 -6.61 24.75
N GLY A 165 22.31 -7.25 23.64
CA GLY A 165 23.02 -8.53 23.60
C GLY A 165 24.53 -8.46 23.90
N THR A 166 25.13 -7.26 23.97
CA THR A 166 26.56 -7.07 24.29
C THR A 166 26.74 -6.87 25.80
N THR A 167 26.28 -7.83 26.61
CA THR A 167 26.74 -7.93 28.00
C THR A 167 28.08 -8.66 27.96
N ILE A 168 29.19 -7.89 27.95
CA ILE A 168 30.51 -8.45 28.23
C ILE A 168 30.41 -9.16 29.59
N PRO A 169 30.75 -10.46 29.70
CA PRO A 169 30.87 -11.09 30.99
C PRO A 169 32.03 -10.41 31.70
N ARG A 170 31.71 -9.48 32.60
CA ARG A 170 32.66 -8.96 33.58
C ARG A 170 32.97 -10.14 34.49
N GLY A 171 33.99 -10.91 34.08
CA GLY A 171 34.56 -12.00 34.85
C GLY A 171 35.10 -11.44 36.16
N THR A 172 34.25 -11.51 37.18
CA THR A 172 34.61 -11.36 38.57
C THR A 172 35.53 -12.51 38.95
N THR A 173 36.84 -12.24 39.05
CA THR A 173 37.73 -13.11 39.82
C THR A 173 38.41 -12.26 40.88
N ASN A 174 37.73 -12.18 42.02
CA ASN A 174 38.35 -11.84 43.30
C ASN A 174 39.16 -13.07 43.75
N THR A 175 40.42 -12.90 44.11
CA THR A 175 41.03 -13.73 45.15
C THR A 175 42.03 -12.88 45.93
N ASN A 176 41.64 -12.59 47.17
CA ASN A 176 42.47 -12.06 48.24
C ASN A 176 43.79 -12.84 48.35
N ALA A 177 44.92 -12.14 48.39
CA ALA A 177 46.14 -12.65 48.98
C ALA A 177 46.62 -11.67 50.05
N GLN A 178 46.26 -12.06 51.27
CA GLN A 178 46.61 -11.55 52.58
C GLN A 178 48.13 -11.39 52.73
N GLY A 179 48.58 -10.19 53.11
CA GLY A 179 49.97 -9.96 53.48
C GLY A 179 50.31 -10.57 54.85
N PRO A 180 51.59 -10.92 55.11
CA PRO A 180 52.08 -11.08 56.46
C PRO A 180 52.98 -9.90 56.85
N SER A 181 52.61 -9.29 57.98
CA SER A 181 53.50 -8.50 58.81
C SER A 181 54.61 -9.38 59.37
N THR A 182 55.86 -8.93 59.32
CA THR A 182 56.89 -9.33 60.29
C THR A 182 57.77 -8.15 60.65
N SER A 183 57.79 -7.85 61.93
CA SER A 183 58.72 -6.95 62.61
C SER A 183 60.13 -7.53 62.66
N SER A 184 61.15 -6.67 62.53
CA SER A 184 62.33 -6.56 63.41
C SER A 184 63.05 -5.26 63.09
#